data_AF-A0A564U654-F1
#
_entry.id   AF-A0A564U654-F1
#
_cell.length_a   1.000
_cell.length_b   1.000
_cell.length_c   1.000
_cell.angle_alpha   90.00
_cell.angle_beta   90.00
_cell.angle_gamma   90.00
#
_symmetry.space_group_name_H-M   'P 1'
#
loop_
_entity.id
_entity.type
_entity.pdbx_description
1 polymer ?
#
loop_
_entity_poly.entity_id
_entity_poly.type
_entity_poly.pdbx_seq_one_letter_code
_entity_poly.pdbx_strand_id
1 'polypeptide(L)'
;MHLALPVIFRILYGCGLRVSEVVGLRYKDVNLEDGILTIREAKTDRDRYIPLSDSVKEACIGSWERLNLFCFPAPKVAPTRPKN
;
A
#
# COMPACT_ATOMS: atom_id res chain seq x y z
N MET A 1 -0.71 14.11 13.03
CA MET A 1 0.21 13.65 11.95
C MET A 1 1.25 12.60 12.40
N HIS A 2 1.56 12.43 13.70
CA HIS A 2 2.65 11.54 14.16
C HIS A 2 2.43 10.02 14.08
N LEU A 3 1.19 9.53 13.90
CA LEU A 3 0.89 8.09 14.01
C LEU A 3 0.91 7.32 12.67
N ALA A 4 0.87 8.01 11.53
CA ALA A 4 0.84 7.34 10.21
C ALA A 4 2.24 6.93 9.72
N LEU A 5 3.24 7.77 9.95
CA LEU A 5 4.65 7.52 9.58
C LEU A 5 5.20 6.18 10.08
N PRO A 6 5.07 5.80 11.36
CA PRO A 6 5.61 4.52 11.83
C PRO A 6 4.99 3.31 11.13
N VAL A 7 3.70 3.39 10.74
CA VAL A 7 3.05 2.30 10.00
C VAL A 7 3.52 2.25 8.55
N ILE A 8 3.67 3.41 7.90
CA ILE A 8 4.24 3.51 6.55
C ILE A 8 5.66 2.92 6.52
N PHE A 9 6.51 3.24 7.50
CA PHE A 9 7.85 2.66 7.60
C PHE A 9 7.81 1.14 7.83
N ARG A 10 6.89 0.64 8.66
CA ARG A 10 6.70 -0.81 8.84
C ARG A 10 6.25 -1.51 7.56
N ILE A 11 5.42 -0.87 6.75
CA ILE A 11 4.99 -1.39 5.45
C ILE A 11 6.17 -1.37 4.45
N LEU A 12 6.93 -0.28 4.38
CA LEU A 12 8.12 -0.18 3.52
C LEU A 12 9.17 -1.23 3.86
N TYR A 13 9.59 -1.29 5.13
CA TYR A 13 10.66 -2.18 5.57
C TYR A 13 10.19 -3.62 5.80
N GLY A 14 9.01 -3.80 6.40
CA GLY A 14 8.48 -5.13 6.75
C GLY A 14 7.93 -5.90 5.55
N CYS A 15 7.43 -5.21 4.52
CA CYS A 15 6.90 -5.85 3.31
C CYS A 15 7.82 -5.65 2.08
N GLY A 16 8.97 -4.98 2.23
CA GLY A 16 9.93 -4.78 1.14
C GLY A 16 9.36 -3.97 -0.03
N LEU A 17 8.51 -2.99 0.30
CA LEU A 17 7.82 -2.18 -0.70
C LEU A 17 8.66 -1.00 -1.15
N ARG A 18 8.55 -0.65 -2.42
CA ARG A 18 9.15 0.59 -2.93
C ARG A 18 8.30 1.78 -2.49
N VAL A 19 8.93 2.94 -2.30
CA VAL A 19 8.24 4.18 -1.95
C VAL A 19 7.11 4.49 -2.96
N SER A 20 7.35 4.29 -4.25
CA SER A 20 6.33 4.47 -5.29
C SER A 20 5.14 3.51 -5.18
N GLU A 21 5.36 2.29 -4.70
CA GLU A 21 4.31 1.29 -4.49
C GLU A 21 3.45 1.65 -3.27
N VAL A 22 4.06 2.13 -2.19
CA VAL A 22 3.33 2.55 -0.98
C VAL A 22 2.53 3.83 -1.21
N VAL A 23 3.08 4.79 -1.96
CA VAL A 23 2.37 6.02 -2.32
C VAL A 23 1.18 5.74 -3.25
N GLY A 24 1.29 4.72 -4.12
CA GLY A 24 0.20 4.27 -5.00
C GLY A 24 -0.76 3.26 -4.38
N LEU A 25 -0.51 2.82 -3.14
CA LEU A 25 -1.34 1.83 -2.46
C LEU A 25 -2.71 2.42 -2.16
N ARG A 26 -3.76 1.67 -2.50
CA ARG A 26 -5.14 2.09 -2.24
C ARG A 26 -5.74 1.24 -1.14
N TYR A 27 -6.75 1.79 -0.49
CA TYR A 27 -7.54 1.08 0.52
C TYR A 27 -7.97 -0.33 0.08
N LYS A 28 -8.54 -0.44 -1.13
CA LYS A 28 -9.03 -1.70 -1.70
C LYS A 28 -7.94 -2.74 -1.97
N ASP A 29 -6.70 -2.31 -1.99
CA ASP A 29 -5.54 -3.15 -2.27
C ASP A 29 -4.92 -3.69 -0.96
N VAL A 30 -5.50 -3.35 0.20
CA VAL A 30 -5.08 -3.84 1.51
C VAL A 30 -6.19 -4.70 2.12
N ASN A 31 -5.98 -6.01 2.13
CA ASN A 31 -6.86 -6.97 2.77
C ASN A 31 -6.34 -7.27 4.18
N LEU A 32 -6.94 -6.64 5.19
CA LEU A 32 -6.57 -6.89 6.58
C LEU A 32 -7.11 -8.22 7.11
N GLU A 33 -8.21 -8.76 6.57
CA GLU A 33 -8.75 -10.05 7.02
C GLU A 33 -7.76 -11.18 6.70
N ASP A 34 -7.39 -11.30 5.43
CA ASP A 34 -6.41 -12.29 4.97
C ASP A 34 -4.96 -11.87 5.23
N GLY A 35 -4.73 -10.61 5.62
CA GLY A 35 -3.39 -10.08 5.84
C GLY A 35 -2.58 -10.01 4.55
N ILE A 36 -3.15 -9.52 3.46
CA ILE A 36 -2.51 -9.47 2.13
C ILE A 36 -2.53 -8.04 1.59
N LEU A 37 -1.38 -7.59 1.09
CA LEU A 37 -1.24 -6.38 0.28
C LEU A 37 -1.17 -6.76 -1.20
N THR A 38 -1.99 -6.11 -2.02
CA THR A 38 -1.97 -6.21 -3.48
C THR A 38 -1.23 -5.02 -4.05
N ILE A 39 -0.07 -5.25 -4.66
CA ILE A 39 0.69 -4.18 -5.30
C ILE A 39 0.41 -4.19 -6.79
N ARG A 40 -0.24 -3.13 -7.25
CA ARG A 40 -0.49 -2.88 -8.67
C ARG A 40 0.63 -2.02 -9.23
N GLU A 41 1.14 -2.37 -10.40
CA GLU A 41 2.23 -1.69 -11.14
C GLU A 41 3.68 -2.01 -10.72
N ALA A 42 4.11 -3.25 -10.90
CA ALA A 42 5.53 -3.58 -10.99
C ALA A 42 6.01 -3.63 -12.46
N LYS A 43 6.09 -2.49 -13.17
CA LYS A 43 6.69 -2.29 -14.53
C LYS A 43 6.38 -3.30 -15.67
N THR A 44 5.59 -4.33 -15.41
CA THR A 44 5.42 -5.55 -16.21
C THR A 44 4.11 -6.20 -15.78
N ASP A 45 2.99 -5.48 -15.93
CA ASP A 45 1.60 -5.97 -15.96
C ASP A 45 1.21 -7.17 -15.04
N ARG A 46 1.88 -7.31 -13.89
CA ARG A 46 1.70 -8.41 -12.95
C ARG A 46 1.55 -7.85 -11.57
N ASP A 47 0.35 -7.98 -11.05
CA ASP A 47 0.04 -7.71 -9.66
C ASP A 47 0.76 -8.74 -8.80
N ARG A 48 1.35 -8.29 -7.69
CA ARG A 48 1.97 -9.17 -6.70
C ARG A 48 1.24 -9.08 -5.37
N TYR A 49 1.04 -10.22 -4.74
CA TYR A 49 0.49 -10.32 -3.40
C TYR A 49 1.63 -10.42 -2.40
N ILE A 50 1.60 -9.58 -1.37
CA ILE A 50 2.59 -9.57 -0.30
C ILE A 50 1.87 -9.85 1.00
N PRO A 51 2.22 -10.94 1.72
CA PRO A 51 1.65 -11.20 3.02
C PRO A 51 2.12 -10.14 4.03
N LEU A 52 1.18 -9.63 4.81
CA LEU A 52 1.43 -8.81 5.98
C LEU A 52 1.85 -9.72 7.13
N SER A 53 2.90 -9.33 7.85
CA SER A 53 3.15 -9.94 9.16
C SER A 53 2.13 -9.42 10.17
N ASP A 54 1.84 -10.23 11.19
CA ASP A 54 0.88 -9.89 12.25
C ASP A 54 1.20 -8.53 12.90
N SER A 55 2.49 -8.22 13.08
CA SER A 55 2.96 -6.95 13.64
C SER A 55 2.60 -5.72 12.78
N VAL A 56 2.53 -5.88 11.46
CA VAL A 56 2.15 -4.81 10.51
C VAL A 56 0.64 -4.74 10.42
N LYS A 57 -0.05 -5.89 10.43
CA LYS A 57 -1.52 -5.98 10.45
C LYS A 57 -2.11 -5.25 11.66
N GLU A 58 -1.61 -5.54 12.86
CA GLU A 58 -2.01 -4.84 14.10
C GLU A 58 -1.77 -3.32 14.03
N ALA A 59 -0.63 -2.91 13.49
CA ALA A 59 -0.30 -1.50 13.32
C ALA A 59 -1.23 -0.79 12.32
N CYS A 60 -1.61 -1.48 11.24
CA CYS A 60 -2.57 -1.01 10.26
C CYS A 60 -3.97 -0.88 10.88
N ILE A 61 -4.42 -1.87 11.66
CA ILE A 61 -5.73 -1.83 12.34
C ILE A 61 -5.81 -0.65 13.30
N GLY A 62 -4.80 -0.45 14.15
CA GLY A 62 -4.79 0.64 15.14
C GLY A 62 -4.67 2.06 14.55
N SER A 63 -4.25 2.17 13.28
CA SER A 63 -4.07 3.45 12.58
C SER A 63 -4.87 3.55 11.28
N TRP A 64 -5.82 2.66 11.05
CA TRP A 64 -6.52 2.46 9.77
C TRP A 64 -7.22 3.73 9.28
N GLU A 65 -7.91 4.42 10.19
CA GLU A 65 -8.64 5.65 9.90
C GLU A 65 -7.71 6.81 9.51
N ARG A 66 -6.49 6.84 10.10
CA ARG A 66 -5.46 7.84 9.80
C ARG A 66 -4.67 7.50 8.54
N LEU A 67 -4.51 6.21 8.24
CA LEU A 67 -3.95 5.74 6.99
C LEU A 67 -4.92 5.97 5.84
N ASN A 68 -6.23 5.91 6.04
CA ASN A 68 -7.21 6.24 5.01
C ASN A 68 -7.09 7.69 4.50
N LEU A 69 -6.65 8.61 5.36
CA LEU A 69 -6.33 10.00 4.99
C LEU A 69 -5.01 10.14 4.20
N PHE A 70 -4.11 9.16 4.29
CA PHE A 70 -2.76 9.21 3.72
C PHE A 70 -2.55 8.24 2.55
N CYS A 71 -3.31 7.15 2.48
CA CYS A 71 -3.49 6.33 1.28
C CYS A 71 -4.10 7.24 0.24
N PHE A 72 -3.22 7.85 -0.56
CA PHE A 72 -3.53 8.94 -1.44
C PHE A 72 -4.78 8.60 -2.26
N PRO A 73 -5.72 9.55 -2.42
CA PRO A 73 -6.82 9.41 -3.36
C PRO A 73 -6.17 9.28 -4.74
N ALA A 74 -5.93 8.05 -5.18
CA ALA A 74 -5.24 7.80 -6.42
C ALA A 74 -5.97 8.58 -7.52
N PRO A 75 -5.30 9.47 -8.28
CA PRO A 75 -5.94 10.12 -9.40
C PRO A 75 -6.50 9.04 -10.32
N LYS A 76 -7.77 9.19 -10.74
CA LYS A 76 -8.53 8.18 -11.51
C LYS A 76 -7.92 7.84 -12.88
N VAL A 77 -6.80 8.44 -13.27
CA VAL A 77 -6.19 8.28 -14.58
C VAL A 77 -4.73 7.87 -14.40
N ALA A 78 -4.46 6.58 -14.64
CA ALA A 78 -3.11 6.14 -14.94
C ALA A 78 -2.64 6.88 -16.21
N PRO A 79 -1.44 7.46 -16.25
CA PRO A 79 -0.90 7.98 -17.50
C PRO A 79 -0.72 6.80 -18.45
N THR A 80 -1.65 6.66 -19.41
CA THR A 80 -1.49 5.74 -20.52
C THR A 80 -0.22 6.14 -21.25
N ARG A 81 0.86 5.38 -21.05
CA ARG A 81 2.07 5.49 -21.86
C ARG A 81 1.63 5.29 -23.31
N PRO A 82 1.82 6.28 -24.21
CA PRO A 82 1.47 6.09 -25.61
C PRO A 82 2.28 4.90 -26.14
N LYS A 83 1.56 3.89 -26.64
CA LYS A 83 2.15 2.78 -27.38
C LYS A 83 2.59 3.34 -28.73
N ASN A 84 3.89 3.62 -28.85
CA ASN A 84 4.58 3.60 -30.14
C ASN A 84 5.26 2.24 -30.28
#